data_AF-A0A4Y2TUL2-F1
#
_entry.id   AF-A0A4Y2TUL2-F1
#
_cell.length_a   1.000
_cell.length_b   1.000
_cell.length_c   1.000
_cell.angle_alpha   90.00
_cell.angle_beta   90.00
_cell.angle_gamma   90.00
#
_symmetry.space_group_name_H-M   'P 1'
#
loop_
_entity.id
_entity.type
_entity.pdbx_description
1 polymer ?
#
loop_
_entity_poly.entity_id
_entity_poly.type
_entity_poly.pdbx_seq_one_letter_code
_entity_poly.pdbx_strand_id
1 'polypeptide(L)'
;MDPKITALNRLRGALRQSVKKLENYINQDASEDKVVLETKLTKVDTIRKKLFELQKRYELPPEADEAIEQMETSLEEMEASLNYLISKHNIDDKSAKLNIKENKTEKLLSVKLPDIPLPQFSEKYEEFGNFKSQVISLIADNDGLSNTQKFYYLKSSLTGEAKLIQTTDDTYESLLKALEDRYENKRAIVDSQILSLINLEKLNYESAENLRKLLGTVKKNLRTLKALEYERNYLSDVLILNLILQKLEKESRKQYEITLKSKKVPDLDNFLTFLENRSLVLE
;
A
#
# COMPACT_ATOMS: atom_id res chain seq x y z
N MET A 1 -43.02 -22.13 47.71
CA MET A 1 -42.20 -21.43 46.69
C MET A 1 -42.82 -21.66 45.33
N ASP A 2 -42.93 -20.63 44.51
CA ASP A 2 -43.49 -20.73 43.17
C ASP A 2 -42.64 -21.71 42.31
N PRO A 3 -43.23 -22.75 41.71
CA PRO A 3 -42.52 -23.68 40.84
C PRO A 3 -41.81 -22.98 39.66
N LYS A 4 -42.29 -21.80 39.24
CA LYS A 4 -41.68 -20.98 38.17
C LYS A 4 -40.34 -20.38 38.59
N ILE A 5 -40.27 -19.82 39.80
CA ILE A 5 -39.03 -19.27 40.38
C ILE A 5 -38.01 -20.39 40.60
N THR A 6 -38.48 -21.58 40.96
CA THR A 6 -37.62 -22.76 41.17
C THR A 6 -37.03 -23.28 39.86
N ALA A 7 -37.80 -23.31 38.78
CA ALA A 7 -37.31 -23.68 37.44
C ALA A 7 -36.29 -22.66 36.91
N LEU A 8 -36.57 -21.36 37.10
CA LEU A 8 -35.67 -20.27 36.73
C LEU A 8 -34.35 -20.36 37.49
N ASN A 9 -34.39 -20.58 38.81
CA ASN A 9 -33.18 -20.67 39.64
C ASN A 9 -32.35 -21.94 39.35
N ARG A 10 -32.98 -23.07 39.03
CA ARG A 10 -32.27 -24.29 38.58
C ARG A 10 -31.55 -24.07 37.25
N LEU A 11 -32.21 -23.41 36.30
CA LEU A 11 -31.62 -23.09 35.01
C LEU A 11 -30.49 -22.06 35.16
N ARG A 12 -30.67 -21.02 35.98
CA ARG A 12 -29.60 -20.07 36.36
C ARG A 12 -28.39 -20.76 36.98
N GLY A 13 -28.60 -21.74 37.85
CA GLY A 13 -27.53 -22.54 38.43
C GLY A 13 -26.75 -23.35 37.40
N ALA A 14 -27.47 -24.03 36.49
CA ALA A 14 -26.86 -24.78 35.40
C ALA A 14 -26.10 -23.88 34.42
N LEU A 15 -26.63 -22.68 34.14
CA LEU A 15 -25.99 -21.69 33.28
C LEU A 15 -24.73 -21.10 33.90
N ARG A 16 -24.78 -20.69 35.17
CA ARG A 16 -23.57 -20.22 35.90
C ARG A 16 -22.48 -21.28 35.95
N GLN A 17 -22.85 -22.55 36.08
CA GLN A 17 -21.88 -23.64 36.06
C GLN A 17 -21.27 -23.85 34.66
N SER A 18 -22.07 -23.70 33.60
CA SER A 18 -21.58 -23.74 32.22
C SER A 18 -20.67 -22.56 31.90
N VAL A 19 -21.01 -21.35 32.37
CA VAL A 19 -20.20 -20.14 32.20
C VAL A 19 -18.84 -20.30 32.88
N LYS A 20 -18.82 -20.69 34.17
CA LYS A 20 -17.56 -20.94 34.89
C LYS A 20 -16.69 -22.03 34.26
N LYS A 21 -17.30 -23.08 33.70
CA LYS A 21 -16.56 -24.13 33.00
C LYS A 21 -15.90 -23.62 31.71
N LEU A 22 -16.55 -22.68 31.02
CA LEU A 22 -16.05 -22.08 29.80
C LEU A 22 -15.00 -20.99 30.08
N GLU A 23 -15.19 -20.17 31.12
CA GLU A 23 -14.18 -19.21 31.59
C GLU A 23 -12.88 -19.92 32.02
N ASN A 24 -12.99 -20.99 32.81
CA ASN A 24 -11.82 -21.78 33.19
C ASN A 24 -11.11 -22.41 31.99
N TYR A 25 -11.86 -22.74 30.94
CA TYR A 25 -11.32 -23.34 29.73
C TYR A 25 -10.61 -22.29 28.86
N ILE A 26 -11.17 -21.09 28.72
CA ILE A 26 -10.53 -19.95 28.02
C ILE A 26 -9.23 -19.54 28.75
N ASN A 27 -9.23 -19.56 30.08
CA ASN A 27 -8.07 -19.21 30.90
C ASN A 27 -6.96 -20.29 30.91
N GLN A 28 -7.22 -21.50 30.41
CA GLN A 28 -6.24 -22.60 30.37
C GLN A 28 -5.41 -22.65 29.08
N ASP A 29 -5.51 -21.65 28.20
CA ASP A 29 -4.76 -21.53 26.93
C ASP A 29 -4.72 -22.85 26.13
N ALA A 30 -5.86 -23.55 26.13
CA ALA A 30 -5.97 -24.88 25.53
C ALA A 30 -5.90 -24.77 24.01
N SER A 31 -4.79 -25.27 23.45
CA SER A 31 -4.57 -25.55 22.03
C SER A 31 -5.50 -26.67 21.56
N GLU A 32 -6.81 -26.43 21.52
CA GLU A 32 -7.81 -27.38 21.00
C GLU A 32 -8.35 -26.95 19.64
N ASP A 33 -8.76 -27.95 18.85
CA ASP A 33 -9.23 -27.82 17.48
C ASP A 33 -10.40 -26.84 17.33
N LYS A 34 -10.35 -26.03 16.26
CA LYS A 34 -11.41 -25.10 15.83
C LYS A 34 -12.83 -25.68 15.90
N VAL A 35 -13.00 -26.96 15.58
CA VAL A 35 -14.29 -27.67 15.62
C VAL A 35 -14.87 -27.72 17.05
N VAL A 36 -14.01 -27.84 18.07
CA VAL A 36 -14.43 -27.82 19.47
C VAL A 36 -14.91 -26.42 19.85
N LEU A 37 -14.18 -25.37 19.45
CA LEU A 37 -14.57 -23.97 19.71
C LEU A 37 -15.92 -23.61 19.06
N GLU A 38 -16.14 -24.01 17.81
CA GLU A 38 -17.44 -23.82 17.11
C GLU A 38 -18.59 -24.59 17.78
N THR A 39 -18.33 -25.81 18.27
CA THR A 39 -19.31 -26.59 19.02
C THR A 39 -19.66 -25.96 20.37
N LYS A 40 -18.77 -25.15 20.97
CA LYS A 40 -19.04 -24.42 22.21
C LYS A 40 -19.80 -23.13 21.94
N LEU A 41 -19.48 -22.42 20.84
CA LEU A 41 -20.22 -21.24 20.38
C LEU A 41 -21.70 -21.56 20.13
N THR A 42 -21.98 -22.67 19.43
CA THR A 42 -23.36 -23.13 19.20
C THR A 42 -24.12 -23.47 20.49
N LYS A 43 -23.42 -23.88 21.55
CA LYS A 43 -24.03 -24.09 22.89
C LYS A 43 -24.37 -22.77 23.57
N VAL A 44 -23.55 -21.73 23.42
CA VAL A 44 -23.86 -20.36 23.90
C VAL A 44 -25.12 -19.83 23.21
N ASP A 45 -25.24 -20.00 21.89
CA ASP A 45 -26.46 -19.61 21.15
C ASP A 45 -27.70 -20.37 21.61
N THR A 46 -27.56 -21.66 21.86
CA THR A 46 -28.67 -22.51 22.34
C THR A 46 -29.13 -22.07 23.74
N ILE A 47 -28.18 -21.65 24.58
CA ILE A 47 -28.47 -21.11 25.91
C ILE A 47 -29.20 -19.76 25.81
N ARG A 48 -28.70 -18.84 24.98
CA ARG A 48 -29.31 -17.52 24.77
C ARG A 48 -30.74 -17.64 24.25
N LYS A 49 -30.99 -18.55 23.30
CA LYS A 49 -32.35 -18.85 22.80
C LYS A 49 -33.29 -19.37 23.89
N LYS A 50 -32.81 -20.26 24.78
CA LYS A 50 -33.61 -20.77 25.90
C LYS A 50 -33.92 -19.69 26.94
N LEU A 51 -33.00 -18.76 27.16
CA LEU A 51 -33.18 -17.63 28.06
C LEU A 51 -34.22 -16.64 27.50
N PHE A 52 -34.12 -16.31 26.21
CA PHE A 52 -35.08 -15.47 25.50
C PHE A 52 -36.50 -16.05 25.51
N GLU A 53 -36.66 -17.34 25.23
CA GLU A 53 -37.97 -18.01 25.28
C GLU A 53 -38.57 -18.04 26.69
N LEU A 54 -37.74 -18.07 27.73
CA LEU A 54 -38.20 -17.99 29.13
C LEU A 54 -38.60 -16.56 29.50
N GLN A 55 -37.84 -15.54 29.11
CA GLN A 55 -38.21 -14.13 29.28
C GLN A 55 -39.54 -13.82 28.58
N LYS A 56 -39.72 -14.31 27.35
CA LYS A 56 -40.95 -14.08 26.58
C LYS A 56 -42.20 -14.73 27.19
N ARG A 57 -42.04 -15.86 27.89
CA ARG A 57 -43.16 -16.66 28.41
C ARG A 57 -43.68 -16.17 29.77
N TYR A 58 -42.93 -15.33 30.47
CA TYR A 58 -43.28 -14.87 31.82
C TYR A 58 -42.96 -13.37 31.96
N GLU A 59 -43.92 -12.54 32.36
CA GLU A 59 -43.62 -11.19 32.86
C GLU A 59 -42.84 -11.34 34.18
N LEU A 60 -41.54 -11.04 34.13
CA LEU A 60 -40.61 -11.27 35.23
C LEU A 60 -40.64 -10.10 36.25
N PRO A 61 -40.40 -10.36 37.55
CA PRO A 61 -40.23 -9.31 38.54
C PRO A 61 -38.94 -8.51 38.29
N PRO A 62 -38.86 -7.22 38.70
CA PRO A 62 -37.69 -6.36 38.48
C PRO A 62 -36.37 -6.93 39.01
N GLU A 63 -36.42 -7.68 40.10
CA GLU A 63 -35.24 -8.32 40.73
C GLU A 63 -34.70 -9.52 39.91
N ALA A 64 -35.52 -10.08 39.02
CA ALA A 64 -35.10 -11.09 38.07
C ALA A 64 -34.48 -10.47 36.81
N ASP A 65 -34.89 -9.26 36.43
CA ASP A 65 -34.38 -8.55 35.24
C ASP A 65 -32.91 -8.16 35.38
N GLU A 66 -32.48 -7.55 36.49
CA GLU A 66 -31.07 -7.19 36.72
C GLU A 66 -30.13 -8.41 36.66
N ALA A 67 -30.59 -9.55 37.20
CA ALA A 67 -29.79 -10.77 37.22
C ALA A 67 -29.74 -11.46 35.85
N ILE A 68 -30.70 -11.17 34.98
CA ILE A 68 -30.71 -11.65 33.60
C ILE A 68 -29.82 -10.75 32.74
N GLU A 69 -29.86 -9.44 32.92
CA GLU A 69 -28.98 -8.48 32.24
C GLU A 69 -27.49 -8.77 32.53
N GLN A 70 -27.14 -9.07 33.79
CA GLN A 70 -25.79 -9.53 34.15
C GLN A 70 -25.41 -10.84 33.45
N MET A 71 -26.37 -11.75 33.26
CA MET A 71 -26.13 -13.04 32.62
C MET A 71 -26.00 -12.91 31.09
N GLU A 72 -26.75 -12.00 30.47
CA GLU A 72 -26.62 -11.65 29.05
C GLU A 72 -25.25 -11.02 28.78
N THR A 73 -24.81 -10.09 29.64
CA THR A 73 -23.48 -9.47 29.57
C THR A 73 -22.36 -10.53 29.59
N SER A 74 -22.42 -11.49 30.52
CA SER A 74 -21.42 -12.58 30.57
C SER A 74 -21.46 -13.52 29.35
N LEU A 75 -22.62 -13.70 28.71
CA LEU A 75 -22.72 -14.50 27.48
C LEU A 75 -22.12 -13.76 26.29
N GLU A 76 -22.27 -12.44 26.21
CA GLU A 76 -21.66 -11.60 25.18
C GLU A 76 -20.14 -11.56 25.29
N GLU A 77 -19.59 -11.38 26.50
CA GLU A 77 -18.13 -11.41 26.73
C GLU A 77 -17.51 -12.75 26.33
N MET A 78 -18.23 -13.84 26.58
CA MET A 78 -17.81 -15.20 26.22
C MET A 78 -17.83 -15.45 24.72
N GLU A 79 -18.87 -14.97 24.04
CA GLU A 79 -18.99 -15.05 22.59
C GLU A 79 -17.86 -14.28 21.90
N ALA A 80 -17.57 -13.06 22.37
CA ALA A 80 -16.46 -12.26 21.87
C ALA A 80 -15.11 -12.99 22.05
N SER A 81 -14.90 -13.62 23.20
CA SER A 81 -13.68 -14.38 23.51
C SER A 81 -13.54 -15.63 22.63
N LEU A 82 -14.62 -16.39 22.40
CA LEU A 82 -14.61 -17.56 21.53
C LEU A 82 -14.37 -17.17 20.05
N ASN A 83 -14.98 -16.10 19.58
CA ASN A 83 -14.78 -15.58 18.21
C ASN A 83 -13.35 -15.07 18.00
N TYR A 84 -12.74 -14.46 19.02
CA TYR A 84 -11.33 -14.08 18.99
C TYR A 84 -10.41 -15.31 18.87
N LEU A 85 -10.65 -16.37 19.65
CA LEU A 85 -9.86 -17.60 19.58
C LEU A 85 -10.03 -18.33 18.24
N ILE A 86 -11.25 -18.39 17.68
CA ILE A 86 -11.50 -18.95 16.34
C ILE A 86 -10.77 -18.14 15.26
N SER A 87 -10.73 -16.82 15.40
CA SER A 87 -10.01 -15.94 14.47
C SER A 87 -8.50 -16.12 14.54
N LYS A 88 -7.94 -16.27 15.75
CA LYS A 88 -6.53 -16.62 15.97
C LYS A 88 -6.19 -17.97 15.31
N HIS A 89 -7.05 -18.97 15.49
CA HIS A 89 -6.86 -20.29 14.89
C HIS A 89 -6.93 -20.26 13.35
N ASN A 90 -7.76 -19.38 12.74
CA ASN A 90 -7.79 -19.17 11.29
C ASN A 90 -6.52 -18.51 10.72
N ILE A 91 -5.77 -17.75 11.54
CA ILE A 91 -4.48 -17.15 11.15
C ILE A 91 -3.38 -18.22 11.16
N ASP A 92 -3.36 -19.09 12.17
CA ASP A 92 -2.42 -20.22 12.25
C ASP A 92 -2.71 -21.30 11.19
N ASP A 93 -3.97 -21.50 10.82
CA ASP A 93 -4.35 -22.45 9.77
C ASP A 93 -4.04 -21.91 8.35
N LYS A 94 -4.02 -20.57 8.17
CA LYS A 94 -3.57 -19.91 6.92
C LYS A 94 -2.04 -19.95 6.78
N SER A 95 -1.29 -19.81 7.87
CA SER A 95 0.18 -19.92 7.84
C SER A 95 0.64 -21.37 7.59
N ALA A 96 -0.10 -22.37 8.09
CA ALA A 96 0.18 -23.78 7.82
C ALA A 96 -0.24 -24.25 6.40
N LYS A 97 -1.36 -23.75 5.85
CA LYS A 97 -1.86 -24.13 4.51
C LYS A 97 -1.07 -23.52 3.34
N LEU A 98 -0.28 -22.47 3.59
CA LEU A 98 0.64 -21.89 2.60
C LEU A 98 1.84 -22.80 2.27
N ASN A 99 2.08 -23.89 3.02
CA ASN A 99 3.24 -24.77 2.82
C ASN A 99 2.97 -26.09 2.05
N ILE A 100 1.74 -26.41 1.62
CA ILE A 100 1.42 -27.77 1.10
C ILE A 100 0.80 -27.79 -0.32
N LYS A 101 0.59 -26.65 -0.99
CA LYS A 101 -0.04 -26.64 -2.33
C LYS A 101 0.79 -26.06 -3.48
N GLU A 102 2.09 -26.32 -3.50
CA GLU A 102 2.88 -26.17 -4.73
C GLU A 102 3.64 -27.46 -5.04
N ASN A 103 2.93 -28.41 -5.65
CA ASN A 103 3.54 -29.50 -6.41
C ASN A 103 2.55 -30.01 -7.46
N LYS A 104 2.37 -29.23 -8.53
CA LYS A 104 2.40 -29.72 -9.91
C LYS A 104 2.20 -28.58 -10.91
N THR A 105 3.26 -28.38 -11.67
CA THR A 105 3.27 -27.80 -13.02
C THR A 105 3.11 -26.28 -13.10
N GLU A 106 4.16 -25.55 -12.75
CA GLU A 106 4.77 -24.60 -13.67
C GLU A 106 6.19 -24.25 -13.20
N LYS A 107 7.14 -24.61 -14.05
CA LYS A 107 8.57 -24.39 -13.86
C LYS A 107 8.87 -22.95 -14.28
N LEU A 108 8.53 -21.98 -13.44
CA LEU A 108 9.00 -20.60 -13.56
C LEU A 108 9.56 -20.17 -12.21
N LEU A 109 10.86 -20.36 -12.06
CA LEU A 109 11.77 -19.70 -11.11
C LEU A 109 11.09 -18.69 -10.16
N SER A 110 10.47 -19.15 -9.07
CA SER A 110 10.05 -18.24 -7.99
C SER A 110 11.29 -17.91 -7.15
N VAL A 111 12.11 -17.00 -7.68
CA VAL A 111 12.92 -16.15 -6.82
C VAL A 111 11.94 -15.54 -5.82
N LYS A 112 12.06 -15.84 -4.52
CA LYS A 112 11.36 -15.08 -3.48
C LYS A 112 11.90 -13.66 -3.59
N LEU A 113 11.16 -12.82 -4.30
CA LEU A 113 11.44 -11.40 -4.36
C LEU A 113 11.21 -10.85 -2.95
N PRO A 114 12.08 -9.95 -2.47
CA PRO A 114 11.84 -9.28 -1.20
C PRO A 114 10.48 -8.59 -1.22
N ASP A 115 9.78 -8.58 -0.08
CA ASP A 115 8.53 -7.86 0.08
C ASP A 115 8.71 -6.43 -0.41
N ILE A 116 7.85 -5.98 -1.33
CA ILE A 116 7.92 -4.62 -1.87
C ILE A 116 7.53 -3.69 -0.71
N PRO A 117 8.47 -2.86 -0.19
CA PRO A 117 8.15 -1.95 0.89
C PRO A 117 7.14 -0.92 0.38
N LEU A 118 6.22 -0.51 1.26
CA LEU A 118 5.34 0.60 0.95
C LEU A 118 6.19 1.83 0.61
N PRO A 119 5.91 2.51 -0.52
CA PRO A 119 6.68 3.68 -0.91
C PRO A 119 6.53 4.76 0.15
N GLN A 120 7.63 5.43 0.51
CA GLN A 120 7.58 6.57 1.43
C GLN A 120 7.64 7.87 0.65
N PHE A 121 6.76 8.82 1.00
CA PHE A 121 6.78 10.16 0.43
C PHE A 121 7.41 11.17 1.39
N SER A 122 8.48 11.81 0.92
CA SER A 122 9.29 12.78 1.68
C SER A 122 9.03 14.24 1.30
N GLU A 123 7.83 14.55 0.77
CA GLU A 123 7.36 15.91 0.40
C GLU A 123 8.02 16.56 -0.82
N LYS A 124 8.95 15.88 -1.50
CA LYS A 124 9.57 16.43 -2.71
C LYS A 124 8.60 16.38 -3.88
N TYR A 125 8.27 17.54 -4.44
CA TYR A 125 7.41 17.68 -5.62
C TYR A 125 7.86 16.79 -6.80
N GLU A 126 9.16 16.66 -7.02
CA GLU A 126 9.73 15.83 -8.10
C GLU A 126 9.49 14.32 -7.91
N GLU A 127 9.32 13.87 -6.66
CA GLU A 127 9.11 12.47 -6.31
C GLU A 127 7.62 12.11 -6.27
N PHE A 128 6.72 13.11 -6.19
CA PHE A 128 5.29 12.91 -6.00
C PHE A 128 4.65 12.08 -7.13
N GLY A 129 5.00 12.33 -8.39
CA GLY A 129 4.44 11.57 -9.52
C GLY A 129 4.80 10.08 -9.49
N ASN A 130 6.04 9.76 -9.11
CA ASN A 130 6.49 8.37 -8.95
C ASN A 130 5.82 7.71 -7.73
N PHE A 131 5.77 8.42 -6.61
CA PHE A 131 5.06 7.98 -5.40
C PHE A 131 3.60 7.65 -5.69
N LYS A 132 2.87 8.58 -6.34
CA LYS A 132 1.47 8.42 -6.72
C LYS A 132 1.27 7.17 -7.57
N SER A 133 2.11 6.97 -8.60
CA SER A 133 2.02 5.80 -9.48
C SER A 133 2.23 4.49 -8.72
N GLN A 134 3.19 4.44 -7.80
CA GLN A 134 3.45 3.26 -6.97
C GLN A 134 2.32 2.99 -5.98
N VAL A 135 1.80 4.02 -5.32
CA VAL A 135 0.68 3.89 -4.37
C VAL A 135 -0.60 3.46 -5.07
N ILE A 136 -0.92 4.01 -6.24
CA ILE A 136 -2.08 3.57 -7.03
C ILE A 136 -1.94 2.08 -7.36
N SER A 137 -0.80 1.66 -7.89
CA SER A 137 -0.56 0.26 -8.27
C SER A 137 -0.57 -0.71 -7.08
N LEU A 138 -0.11 -0.29 -5.89
CA LEU A 138 -0.03 -1.17 -4.72
C LEU A 138 -1.30 -1.16 -3.85
N ILE A 139 -1.98 -0.02 -3.76
CA ILE A 139 -3.08 0.22 -2.82
C ILE A 139 -4.41 0.37 -3.54
N ALA A 140 -4.50 1.17 -4.61
CA ALA A 140 -5.75 1.42 -5.29
C ALA A 140 -6.22 0.21 -6.10
N ASP A 141 -5.31 -0.41 -6.86
CA ASP A 141 -5.57 -1.55 -7.75
C ASP A 141 -5.72 -2.89 -7.01
N ASN A 142 -5.63 -2.88 -5.67
CA ASN A 142 -5.78 -4.08 -4.85
C ASN A 142 -7.24 -4.25 -4.39
N ASP A 143 -7.94 -5.20 -5.01
CA ASP A 143 -9.33 -5.56 -4.68
C ASP A 143 -9.50 -6.22 -3.30
N GLY A 144 -8.39 -6.70 -2.71
CA GLY A 144 -8.39 -7.31 -1.38
C GLY A 144 -8.42 -6.31 -0.21
N LEU A 145 -8.26 -5.01 -0.49
CA LEU A 145 -8.23 -3.95 0.53
C LEU A 145 -9.53 -3.17 0.59
N SER A 146 -10.07 -2.97 1.80
CA SER A 146 -11.20 -2.07 2.00
C SER A 146 -10.77 -0.60 1.86
N ASN A 147 -11.71 0.30 1.55
CA ASN A 147 -11.40 1.75 1.43
C ASN A 147 -10.76 2.32 2.71
N THR A 148 -11.17 1.85 3.88
CA THR A 148 -10.57 2.22 5.16
C THR A 148 -9.11 1.74 5.27
N GLN A 149 -8.83 0.50 4.86
CA GLN A 149 -7.45 -0.02 4.83
C GLN A 149 -6.58 0.76 3.84
N LYS A 150 -7.10 1.05 2.64
CA LYS A 150 -6.42 1.87 1.63
C LYS A 150 -6.04 3.25 2.18
N PHE A 151 -6.94 3.90 2.92
CA PHE A 151 -6.67 5.16 3.60
C PHE A 151 -5.53 5.05 4.62
N TYR A 152 -5.57 4.06 5.52
CA TYR A 152 -4.51 3.90 6.52
C TYR A 152 -3.16 3.56 5.88
N TYR A 153 -3.12 2.75 4.82
CA TYR A 153 -1.90 2.46 4.09
C TYR A 153 -1.33 3.71 3.41
N LEU A 154 -2.17 4.48 2.72
CA LEU A 154 -1.75 5.75 2.12
C LEU A 154 -1.21 6.69 3.21
N LYS A 155 -1.91 6.87 4.33
CA LYS A 155 -1.48 7.72 5.45
C LYS A 155 -0.17 7.24 6.10
N SER A 156 0.05 5.93 6.17
CA SER A 156 1.31 5.35 6.68
C SER A 156 2.49 5.53 5.73
N SER A 157 2.22 5.72 4.44
CA SER A 157 3.21 5.96 3.38
C SER A 157 3.67 7.42 3.32
N LEU A 158 3.03 8.32 4.07
CA LEU A 158 3.38 9.75 4.14
C LEU A 158 4.32 10.02 5.33
N THR A 159 5.30 10.89 5.10
CA THR A 159 6.22 11.37 6.15
C THR A 159 6.19 12.90 6.25
N GLY A 160 6.65 13.44 7.39
CA GLY A 160 6.72 14.88 7.65
C GLY A 160 5.40 15.64 7.48
N GLU A 161 5.45 16.81 6.83
CA GLU A 161 4.33 17.72 6.53
C GLU A 161 3.26 17.09 5.62
N ALA A 162 3.64 16.09 4.79
CA ALA A 162 2.66 15.40 3.96
C ALA A 162 1.68 14.59 4.81
N LYS A 163 2.12 14.06 5.97
CA LYS A 163 1.28 13.33 6.92
C LYS A 163 0.31 14.25 7.69
N LEU A 164 0.62 15.54 7.76
CA LEU A 164 -0.17 16.56 8.45
C LEU A 164 -1.29 17.16 7.58
N ILE A 165 -1.42 16.74 6.31
CA ILE A 165 -2.51 17.19 5.45
C ILE A 165 -3.85 16.84 6.10
N GLN A 166 -4.70 17.87 6.25
CA GLN A 166 -6.08 17.71 6.68
C GLN A 166 -6.97 17.41 5.46
N THR A 167 -7.81 16.40 5.61
CA THR A 167 -8.80 16.00 4.61
C THR A 167 -10.19 16.33 5.11
N THR A 168 -11.11 16.64 4.20
CA THR A 168 -12.53 16.83 4.53
C THR A 168 -13.15 15.54 5.07
N ASP A 169 -12.76 14.38 4.53
CA ASP A 169 -13.24 13.07 4.97
C ASP A 169 -12.06 12.08 5.12
N ASP A 170 -12.17 11.11 6.04
CA ASP A 170 -11.18 10.03 6.24
C ASP A 170 -11.30 8.92 5.19
N THR A 171 -11.18 9.30 3.91
CA THR A 171 -11.26 8.38 2.76
C THR A 171 -9.98 8.40 1.93
N TYR A 172 -9.67 7.28 1.26
CA TYR A 172 -8.51 7.17 0.38
C TYR A 172 -8.53 8.25 -0.71
N GLU A 173 -9.68 8.47 -1.35
CA GLU A 173 -9.84 9.46 -2.42
C GLU A 173 -9.65 10.89 -1.92
N SER A 174 -10.21 11.24 -0.75
CA SER A 174 -10.05 12.59 -0.18
C SER A 174 -8.59 12.87 0.18
N LEU A 175 -7.86 11.88 0.72
CA LEU A 175 -6.45 12.04 1.05
C LEU A 175 -5.57 12.11 -0.19
N LEU A 176 -5.83 11.25 -1.18
CA LEU A 176 -5.10 11.28 -2.45
C LEU A 176 -5.29 12.63 -3.15
N LYS A 177 -6.53 13.14 -3.21
CA LYS A 177 -6.83 14.44 -3.82
C LYS A 177 -6.15 15.60 -3.08
N ALA A 178 -6.18 15.62 -1.74
CA ALA A 178 -5.50 16.66 -0.97
C ALA A 178 -3.96 16.63 -1.15
N LEU A 179 -3.39 15.44 -1.34
CA LEU A 179 -1.98 15.29 -1.71
C LEU A 179 -1.70 15.80 -3.13
N GLU A 180 -2.58 15.51 -4.09
CA GLU A 180 -2.47 16.04 -5.46
C GLU A 180 -2.53 17.56 -5.47
N ASP A 181 -3.51 18.16 -4.78
CA ASP A 181 -3.67 19.62 -4.73
C ASP A 181 -2.44 20.31 -4.11
N ARG A 182 -1.81 19.68 -3.11
CA ARG A 182 -0.65 20.25 -2.40
C ARG A 182 0.69 19.96 -3.08
N TYR A 183 0.88 18.77 -3.66
CA TYR A 183 2.18 18.29 -4.14
C TYR A 183 2.23 18.01 -5.64
N GLU A 184 1.11 17.97 -6.37
CA GLU A 184 1.09 17.84 -7.83
C GLU A 184 1.32 19.20 -8.52
N ASN A 185 2.50 19.77 -8.32
CA ASN A 185 2.89 21.00 -8.99
C ASN A 185 3.58 20.70 -10.34
N LYS A 186 2.77 20.38 -11.37
CA LYS A 186 3.27 20.12 -12.73
C LYS A 186 4.13 21.26 -13.26
N ARG A 187 3.79 22.51 -12.93
CA ARG A 187 4.54 23.71 -13.37
C ARG A 187 5.95 23.72 -12.79
N ALA A 188 6.10 23.50 -11.48
CA ALA A 188 7.40 23.44 -10.82
C ALA A 188 8.26 22.28 -11.34
N ILE A 189 7.65 21.13 -11.65
CA ILE A 189 8.38 19.99 -12.24
C ILE A 189 8.90 20.37 -13.63
N VAL A 190 8.04 20.93 -14.50
CA VAL A 190 8.45 21.40 -15.83
C VAL A 190 9.57 22.42 -15.73
N ASP A 191 9.41 23.43 -14.88
CA ASP A 191 10.42 24.47 -14.67
C ASP A 191 11.76 23.87 -14.22
N SER A 192 11.74 22.92 -13.28
CA SER A 192 12.95 22.19 -12.83
C SER A 192 13.62 21.41 -13.97
N GLN A 193 12.84 20.66 -14.78
CA GLN A 193 13.41 19.90 -15.90
C GLN A 193 14.01 20.80 -16.98
N ILE A 194 13.34 21.91 -17.31
CA ILE A 194 13.82 22.88 -18.30
C ILE A 194 15.07 23.60 -17.78
N LEU A 195 15.07 24.06 -16.54
CA LEU A 195 16.26 24.67 -15.92
C LEU A 195 17.43 23.69 -15.86
N SER A 196 17.18 22.42 -15.58
CA SER A 196 18.21 21.37 -15.61
C SER A 196 18.82 21.19 -17.01
N LEU A 197 18.03 21.31 -18.08
CA LEU A 197 18.54 21.30 -19.47
C LEU A 197 19.33 22.56 -19.82
N ILE A 198 18.86 23.75 -19.41
CA ILE A 198 19.54 25.03 -19.68
C ILE A 198 20.87 25.11 -18.93
N ASN A 199 20.87 24.66 -17.67
CA ASN A 199 22.00 24.74 -16.74
C ASN A 199 22.89 23.49 -16.75
N LEU A 200 22.83 22.67 -17.80
CA LEU A 200 23.78 21.56 -17.98
C LEU A 200 25.23 22.06 -17.80
N GLU A 201 26.05 21.29 -17.09
CA GLU A 201 27.44 21.62 -16.84
C GLU A 201 28.26 21.50 -18.13
N LYS A 202 29.17 22.45 -18.35
CA LYS A 202 30.07 22.43 -19.51
C LYS A 202 31.22 21.47 -19.25
N LEU A 203 31.42 20.53 -20.17
CA LEU A 203 32.53 19.59 -20.15
C LEU A 203 33.80 20.28 -20.64
N ASN A 204 34.84 20.24 -19.79
CA ASN A 204 36.11 20.91 -20.07
C ASN A 204 37.14 19.99 -20.71
N TYR A 205 36.98 18.68 -20.54
CA TYR A 205 37.89 17.65 -21.05
C TYR A 205 37.10 16.39 -21.42
N GLU A 206 37.71 15.56 -22.25
CA GLU A 206 37.11 14.30 -22.71
C GLU A 206 37.03 13.32 -21.54
N SER A 207 35.82 12.91 -21.18
CA SER A 207 35.58 11.94 -20.11
C SER A 207 34.32 11.14 -20.40
N ALA A 208 34.46 9.82 -20.46
CA ALA A 208 33.34 8.89 -20.61
C ALA A 208 32.31 9.08 -19.48
N GLU A 209 32.79 9.27 -18.25
CA GLU A 209 31.92 9.48 -17.08
C GLU A 209 31.09 10.76 -17.22
N ASN A 210 31.72 11.86 -17.61
CA ASN A 210 31.04 13.14 -17.76
C ASN A 210 30.02 13.12 -18.90
N LEU A 211 30.35 12.48 -20.03
CA LEU A 211 29.41 12.29 -21.14
C LEU A 211 28.22 11.42 -20.73
N ARG A 212 28.45 10.31 -20.01
CA ARG A 212 27.35 9.45 -19.50
C ARG A 212 26.46 10.20 -18.52
N LYS A 213 27.02 11.00 -17.61
CA LYS A 213 26.26 11.87 -16.69
C LYS A 213 25.41 12.88 -17.46
N LEU A 214 25.99 13.58 -18.43
CA LEU A 214 25.29 14.55 -19.26
C LEU A 214 24.13 13.89 -20.02
N LEU A 215 24.37 12.76 -20.68
CA LEU A 215 23.36 11.99 -21.39
C LEU A 215 22.25 11.49 -20.46
N GLY A 216 22.62 10.99 -19.28
CA GLY A 216 21.69 10.55 -18.26
C GLY A 216 20.72 11.67 -17.87
N THR A 217 21.24 12.87 -17.60
CA THR A 217 20.43 14.05 -17.26
C THR A 217 19.51 14.45 -18.41
N VAL A 218 20.04 14.58 -19.64
CA VAL A 218 19.20 14.93 -20.81
C VAL A 218 18.08 13.91 -21.01
N LYS A 219 18.40 12.61 -21.05
CA LYS A 219 17.41 11.54 -21.24
C LYS A 219 16.40 11.48 -20.09
N LYS A 220 16.82 11.76 -18.84
CA LYS A 220 15.90 11.85 -17.70
C LYS A 220 14.89 12.98 -17.93
N ASN A 221 15.37 14.17 -18.22
CA ASN A 221 14.53 15.36 -18.37
C ASN A 221 13.54 15.19 -19.54
N LEU A 222 14.00 14.66 -20.69
CA LEU A 222 13.12 14.39 -21.83
C LEU A 222 12.04 13.33 -21.52
N ARG A 223 12.39 12.27 -20.78
CA ARG A 223 11.41 11.26 -20.35
C ARG A 223 10.36 11.85 -19.41
N THR A 224 10.79 12.66 -18.44
CA THR A 224 9.88 13.34 -17.50
C THR A 224 8.94 14.30 -18.21
N LEU A 225 9.46 15.13 -19.12
CA LEU A 225 8.64 16.07 -19.91
C LEU A 225 7.63 15.32 -20.79
N LYS A 226 8.05 14.22 -21.44
CA LYS A 226 7.15 13.37 -22.22
C LYS A 226 6.05 12.74 -21.35
N ALA A 227 6.38 12.29 -20.13
CA ALA A 227 5.39 11.75 -19.20
C ALA A 227 4.37 12.79 -18.72
N LEU A 228 4.71 14.08 -18.81
CA LEU A 228 3.82 15.22 -18.56
C LEU A 228 3.14 15.74 -19.83
N GLU A 229 3.15 14.96 -20.93
CA GLU A 229 2.52 15.28 -22.22
C GLU A 229 3.16 16.46 -22.98
N TYR A 230 4.39 16.87 -22.60
CA TYR A 230 5.17 17.83 -23.37
C TYR A 230 6.01 17.11 -24.44
N GLU A 231 5.35 16.78 -25.55
CA GLU A 231 6.00 16.09 -26.66
C GLU A 231 7.06 16.96 -27.37
N ARG A 232 8.09 16.29 -27.90
CA ARG A 232 9.11 16.93 -28.72
C ARG A 232 8.55 17.27 -30.10
N ASN A 233 8.93 18.42 -30.62
CA ASN A 233 8.75 18.81 -32.00
C ASN A 233 10.11 19.18 -32.63
N TYR A 234 10.11 19.48 -33.92
CA TYR A 234 11.33 19.84 -34.64
C TYR A 234 12.08 21.03 -34.01
N LEU A 235 11.38 22.04 -33.51
CA LEU A 235 12.03 23.19 -32.89
C LEU A 235 12.68 22.82 -31.56
N SER A 236 11.99 22.06 -30.70
CA SER A 236 12.55 21.62 -29.43
C SER A 236 13.78 20.73 -29.64
N ASP A 237 13.76 19.84 -30.63
CA ASP A 237 14.89 18.96 -30.93
C ASP A 237 16.14 19.76 -31.31
N VAL A 238 15.97 20.79 -32.16
CA VAL A 238 17.06 21.68 -32.56
C VAL A 238 17.57 22.51 -31.39
N LEU A 239 16.69 22.99 -30.50
CA LEU A 239 17.08 23.73 -29.30
C LEU A 239 17.90 22.84 -28.35
N ILE A 240 17.42 21.63 -28.05
CA ILE A 240 18.09 20.68 -27.16
C ILE A 240 19.45 20.28 -27.74
N LEU A 241 19.52 19.99 -29.05
CA LEU A 241 20.76 19.65 -29.73
C LEU A 241 21.79 20.78 -29.58
N ASN A 242 21.39 22.03 -29.84
CA ASN A 242 22.30 23.18 -29.72
C ASN A 242 22.71 23.47 -28.27
N LEU A 243 21.81 23.27 -27.30
CA LEU A 243 22.15 23.38 -25.89
C LEU A 243 23.24 22.39 -25.52
N ILE A 244 23.08 21.11 -25.88
CA ILE A 244 24.05 20.07 -25.57
C ILE A 244 25.39 20.33 -26.27
N LEU A 245 25.38 20.69 -27.56
CA LEU A 245 26.61 21.01 -28.30
C LEU A 245 27.45 22.08 -27.58
N GLN A 246 26.82 23.11 -27.01
CA GLN A 246 27.53 24.16 -26.27
C GLN A 246 28.18 23.66 -24.97
N LYS A 247 27.70 22.55 -24.42
CA LYS A 247 28.24 21.93 -23.21
C LYS A 247 29.36 20.93 -23.50
N LEU A 248 29.52 20.47 -24.73
CA LEU A 248 30.58 19.54 -25.10
C LEU A 248 31.93 20.21 -25.27
N GLU A 249 32.97 19.49 -24.90
CA GLU A 249 34.35 19.85 -25.18
C GLU A 249 34.65 19.86 -26.69
N LYS A 250 35.74 20.52 -27.07
CA LYS A 250 36.06 20.80 -28.49
C LYS A 250 36.21 19.54 -29.33
N GLU A 251 36.81 18.49 -28.78
CA GLU A 251 37.11 17.28 -29.56
C GLU A 251 35.85 16.45 -29.84
N SER A 252 34.98 16.20 -28.85
CA SER A 252 33.69 15.53 -29.12
C SER A 252 32.81 16.29 -30.12
N ARG A 253 32.81 17.63 -30.09
CA ARG A 253 32.14 18.42 -31.14
C ARG A 253 32.75 18.20 -32.51
N LYS A 254 34.07 18.23 -32.62
CA LYS A 254 34.78 18.01 -33.88
C LYS A 254 34.50 16.62 -34.45
N GLN A 255 34.53 15.59 -33.60
CA GLN A 255 34.21 14.22 -33.99
C GLN A 255 32.77 14.12 -34.48
N TYR A 256 31.82 14.79 -33.81
CA TYR A 256 30.43 14.83 -34.26
C TYR A 256 30.30 15.47 -35.64
N GLU A 257 30.90 16.64 -35.86
CA GLU A 257 30.86 17.35 -37.15
C GLU A 257 31.44 16.51 -38.30
N ILE A 258 32.48 15.69 -38.04
CA ILE A 258 33.04 14.77 -39.03
C ILE A 258 32.02 13.71 -39.46
N THR A 259 31.10 13.30 -38.58
CA THR A 259 30.06 12.33 -38.94
C THR A 259 28.99 12.92 -39.87
N LEU A 260 28.85 14.25 -39.89
CA LEU A 260 27.81 14.95 -40.66
C LEU A 260 28.22 15.08 -42.13
N LYS A 261 27.67 14.19 -42.98
CA LYS A 261 27.92 14.18 -44.43
C LYS A 261 27.14 15.25 -45.21
N SER A 262 26.15 15.88 -44.59
CA SER A 262 25.25 16.83 -45.25
C SER A 262 25.12 18.11 -44.43
N LYS A 263 24.75 19.21 -45.10
CA LYS A 263 24.46 20.50 -44.45
C LYS A 263 23.05 20.59 -43.85
N LYS A 264 22.33 19.47 -43.75
CA LYS A 264 20.99 19.45 -43.13
C LYS A 264 21.13 19.47 -41.61
N VAL A 265 20.12 20.03 -40.94
CA VAL A 265 20.04 20.01 -39.48
C VAL A 265 20.00 18.55 -39.02
N PRO A 266 20.92 18.13 -38.14
CA PRO A 266 20.94 16.77 -37.66
C PRO A 266 19.74 16.45 -36.78
N ASP A 267 19.36 15.18 -36.77
CA ASP A 267 18.35 14.65 -35.88
C ASP A 267 18.90 14.49 -34.45
N LEU A 268 18.09 14.84 -33.45
CA LEU A 268 18.50 14.77 -32.04
C LEU A 268 18.77 13.34 -31.58
N ASP A 269 17.97 12.36 -32.01
CA ASP A 269 18.13 10.97 -31.57
C ASP A 269 19.41 10.35 -32.17
N ASN A 270 19.74 10.68 -33.42
CA ASN A 270 21.04 10.35 -34.02
C ASN A 270 22.21 10.99 -33.25
N PHE A 271 22.06 12.24 -32.81
CA PHE A 271 23.09 12.92 -32.02
C PHE A 271 23.28 12.27 -30.64
N LEU A 272 22.20 11.94 -29.94
CA LEU A 272 22.27 11.23 -28.65
C LEU A 272 22.95 9.86 -28.80
N THR A 273 22.62 9.14 -29.88
CA THR A 273 23.25 7.85 -30.22
C THR A 273 24.76 8.02 -30.48
N PHE A 274 25.17 9.08 -31.18
CA PHE A 274 26.58 9.40 -31.36
C PHE A 274 27.30 9.63 -30.03
N LEU A 275 26.70 10.40 -29.11
CA LEU A 275 27.30 10.68 -27.81
C LEU A 275 27.42 9.42 -26.94
N GLU A 276 26.45 8.52 -27.01
CA GLU A 276 26.54 7.20 -26.35
C GLU A 276 27.73 6.41 -26.88
N ASN A 277 27.87 6.30 -28.19
CA ASN A 277 29.03 5.65 -28.81
C ASN A 277 30.35 6.34 -28.45
N ARG A 278 30.37 7.68 -28.43
CA ARG A 278 31.55 8.45 -28.01
C ARG A 278 31.94 8.13 -26.57
N SER A 279 30.96 8.00 -25.67
CA SER A 279 31.19 7.67 -24.27
C SER A 279 31.79 6.26 -24.10
N LEU A 280 31.37 5.29 -24.93
CA LEU A 280 31.93 3.93 -24.94
C LEU A 280 33.35 3.88 -25.50
N VAL A 281 33.67 4.73 -26.48
CA VAL A 281 35.03 4.81 -27.06
C VAL A 281 36.04 5.45 -26.10
N LEU A 282 35.57 6.22 -25.11
CA LEU A 282 36.41 6.86 -24.10
C LEU A 282 36.60 6.03 -22.82
N GLU A 283 35.96 4.85 -22.74
CA GLU A 283 36.21 3.85 -21.68
C GLU A 283 37.57 3.17 -21.85
#